data_AF-A0A2V8YSD7-F1
#
_entry.id   AF-A0A2V8YSD7-F1
#
_cell.length_a   1.000
_cell.length_b   1.000
_cell.length_c   1.000
_cell.angle_alpha   90.00
_cell.angle_beta   90.00
_cell.angle_gamma   90.00
#
_symmetry.space_group_name_H-M   'P 1'
#
loop_
_entity.id
_entity.type
_entity.pdbx_description
1 polymer ?
#
loop_
_entity_poly.entity_id
_entity_poly.type
_entity_poly.pdbx_seq_one_letter_code
_entity_poly.pdbx_strand_id
1 'polypeptide(L)' 'MAVLVATDFFTVEVLTLRGLITYYVLFFIHLESRRICMAGVTRHPNQNGTWAEPEHDNRRERRLHGRSSPYR' A
#
# COMPACT_ATOMS: atom_id res chain seq x y z
N MET A 1 -23.44 -16.54 -14.59
CA MET A 1 -22.32 -17.37 -15.08
C MET A 1 -21.11 -17.05 -14.21
N ALA A 2 -20.49 -18.05 -13.59
CA ALA A 2 -19.33 -17.85 -12.72
C ALA A 2 -18.05 -18.01 -13.54
N VAL A 3 -17.21 -16.99 -13.53
CA VAL A 3 -15.94 -16.97 -14.25
C VAL A 3 -14.84 -17.48 -13.32
N LEU A 4 -14.15 -18.57 -13.70
CA LEU A 4 -13.03 -19.12 -12.94
C LEU A 4 -11.71 -18.44 -13.33
N VAL A 5 -11.17 -17.66 -12.40
CA VAL A 5 -9.85 -17.02 -12.51
C VAL A 5 -8.94 -17.59 -11.43
N ALA A 6 -7.73 -17.99 -11.83
CA ALA A 6 -6.63 -18.29 -10.91
C ALA A 6 -5.73 -17.06 -10.77
N THR A 7 -5.15 -16.86 -9.58
CA THR A 7 -4.20 -15.78 -9.29
C THR A 7 -2.91 -16.38 -8.81
N ASP A 8 -1.78 -15.89 -9.30
CA ASP A 8 -0.46 -16.33 -8.86
C ASP A 8 0.57 -15.18 -8.97
N PHE A 9 1.71 -15.32 -8.31
CA PHE A 9 2.79 -14.32 -8.33
C PHE A 9 4.16 -14.98 -8.46
N PHE A 10 5.10 -14.31 -9.12
CA PHE A 10 6.50 -14.74 -9.15
C PHE A 10 7.45 -13.58 -8.87
N THR A 11 8.65 -13.91 -8.43
CA THR A 11 9.73 -12.96 -8.18
C THR A 11 10.86 -13.14 -9.20
N VAL A 12 11.43 -12.02 -9.65
CA VAL A 12 12.62 -12.01 -10.50
C VAL A 12 13.68 -11.16 -9.85
N GLU A 13 14.85 -11.77 -9.61
CA GLU A 13 16.01 -11.05 -9.12
C GLU A 13 16.85 -10.57 -10.32
N VAL A 14 16.95 -9.26 -10.48
CA VAL A 14 17.75 -8.62 -11.52
C VAL A 14 19.03 -8.11 -10.90
N LEU A 15 20.15 -8.72 -11.27
CA LEU A 15 21.46 -8.24 -10.86
C LEU A 15 21.79 -6.96 -11.63
N THR A 16 21.91 -5.85 -10.92
CA THR A 16 22.37 -4.56 -11.48
C THR A 16 23.76 -4.23 -10.94
N LEU A 17 24.49 -3.35 -11.62
CA LEU A 17 25.80 -2.86 -11.15
C LEU A 17 25.75 -2.19 -9.77
N ARG A 18 24.55 -1.82 -9.30
CA ARG A 18 24.29 -1.17 -7.99
C ARG A 18 23.71 -2.13 -6.94
N GLY A 19 23.52 -3.40 -7.26
CA GLY A 19 22.96 -4.41 -6.36
C GLY A 19 21.88 -5.28 -7.02
N LEU A 20 21.38 -6.24 -6.25
CA LEU A 20 20.29 -7.13 -6.64
C LEU A 20 18.94 -6.45 -6.43
N ILE A 21 18.09 -6.42 -7.46
CA ILE A 21 16.74 -5.85 -7.37
C ILE A 21 15.72 -6.97 -7.54
N THR A 22 14.84 -7.15 -6.56
CA THR A 22 13.74 -8.12 -6.62
C THR A 22 12.49 -7.45 -7.20
N TYR A 23 11.99 -7.99 -8.32
CA TYR A 23 10.73 -7.59 -8.92
C TYR A 23 9.66 -8.62 -8.56
N TYR A 24 8.53 -8.15 -8.06
CA TYR A 24 7.34 -8.96 -7.80
C TYR A 24 6.35 -8.74 -8.93
N VAL A 25 5.94 -9.81 -9.61
CA VAL A 25 4.97 -9.78 -10.71
C VAL A 25 3.72 -10.53 -10.29
N LEU A 26 2.58 -9.83 -10.30
CA LEU A 26 1.26 -10.41 -10.03
C LEU A 26 0.51 -10.60 -11.35
N PHE A 27 -0.07 -11.78 -11.56
CA PHE A 27 -0.83 -12.09 -12.76
C PHE A 27 -2.07 -12.94 -12.46
N PHE A 28 -3.05 -12.83 -13.34
CA PHE A 28 -4.29 -13.58 -13.30
C PHE A 28 -4.38 -14.48 -14.53
N ILE A 29 -4.83 -15.72 -14.35
CA ILE A 29 -5.10 -16.66 -15.43
C ILE A 29 -6.61 -16.90 -15.49
N HIS A 30 -7.21 -16.53 -16.62
CA HIS A 30 -8.56 -16.93 -16.94
C HIS A 30 -8.55 -18.38 -17.45
N LEU A 31 -9.01 -19.32 -16.63
CA LEU A 31 -8.87 -20.76 -16.89
C LEU A 31 -9.67 -21.21 -18.12
N GLU A 32 -10.86 -20.62 -18.30
CA GLU A 32 -11.76 -20.98 -19.39
C GLU A 32 -11.21 -20.56 -20.77
N SER A 33 -10.58 -19.40 -20.85
CA SER A 33 -10.05 -18.87 -22.11
C SER A 33 -8.53 -19.01 -22.26
N ARG A 34 -7.84 -19.57 -21.26
CA ARG A 34 -6.37 -19.64 -21.16
C ARG A 34 -5.69 -18.29 -21.42
N ARG A 35 -6.30 -17.20 -20.94
CA ARG A 35 -5.75 -15.84 -21.09
C ARG A 35 -5.04 -15.43 -19.81
N ILE A 36 -3.90 -14.78 -19.96
CA ILE A 36 -3.13 -14.23 -18.84
C ILE A 36 -3.33 -12.71 -18.84
N CYS A 37 -3.70 -12.16 -17.68
CA CYS A 37 -3.80 -10.73 -17.43
C CYS A 37 -2.74 -10.33 -16.41
N MET A 38 -1.83 -9.43 -16.78
CA MET A 38 -0.80 -8.92 -15.86
C MET A 38 -1.41 -7.84 -14.97
N ALA A 39 -1.38 -8.04 -13.65
CA ALA A 39 -1.99 -7.13 -12.68
C ALA A 39 -1.07 -5.97 -12.32
N GLY A 40 0.24 -6.22 -12.29
CA GLY A 40 1.24 -5.21 -11.98
C GLY A 40 2.61 -5.81 -11.70
N VAL A 41 3.62 -4.95 -11.74
CA VAL A 41 5.01 -5.26 -11.39
C VAL A 41 5.48 -4.24 -10.37
N THR A 42 5.93 -4.68 -9.21
CA THR A 42 6.47 -3.78 -8.18
C THR A 42 7.86 -4.20 -7.72
N ARG A 43 8.73 -3.20 -7.48
CA ARG A 43 10.07 -3.41 -6.90
C ARG A 43 10.10 -3.32 -5.38
N HIS A 44 9.07 -2.71 -4.79
CA HIS A 44 9.01 -2.43 -3.36
C HIS A 44 7.58 -2.63 -2.86
N PRO A 45 7.17 -3.86 -2.53
CA PRO A 45 5.83 -4.11 -2.00
C PRO A 45 5.61 -3.49 -0.60
N ASN A 46 6.67 -3.02 0.07
CA ASN A 46 6.66 -2.54 1.45
C ASN A 46 7.09 -1.06 1.64
N GLN A 47 7.40 -0.31 0.58
CA GLN A 47 7.86 1.10 0.70
C GLN A 47 6.78 2.14 0.39
N ASN A 48 5.51 1.85 0.71
CA ASN A 48 4.50 2.90 0.75
C ASN A 48 3.71 2.79 2.05
N GLY A 49 4.31 3.34 3.11
CA GLY A 49 3.72 3.29 4.44
C GLY A 49 4.57 3.99 5.49
N THR A 50 5.15 5.16 5.19
CA THR A 50 5.29 6.16 6.25
C THR A 50 3.88 6.62 6.60
N TRP A 51 3.13 5.78 7.31
CA TRP A 51 2.10 6.27 8.20
C TRP A 51 2.88 6.92 9.34
N ALA A 52 3.33 8.15 9.11
CA ALA A 52 3.38 9.07 10.22
C ALA A 52 1.91 9.21 10.63
N GLU A 53 1.53 8.53 11.71
CA GLU A 53 0.31 8.88 12.42
C GLU A 53 0.30 10.41 12.52
N PRO A 54 -0.74 11.10 12.02
CA PRO A 54 -0.83 12.53 12.24
C PRO A 54 -0.87 12.70 13.74
N GLU A 55 0.25 13.17 14.32
CA GLU A 55 0.33 13.52 15.72
C GLU A 55 -0.80 14.52 15.95
N HIS A 56 -1.86 14.02 16.60
CA HIS A 56 -3.08 14.76 16.82
C HIS A 56 -2.70 15.86 17.81
N ASP A 57 -2.31 17.02 17.29
CA ASP A 57 -1.85 18.17 18.08
C ASP A 57 -2.99 18.70 18.94
N ASN A 58 -3.16 18.07 20.10
CA ASN A 58 -4.13 18.42 21.13
C ASN A 58 -3.77 19.73 21.86
N ARG A 59 -2.76 20.48 21.38
CA ARG A 59 -2.36 21.78 21.94
C ARG A 59 -3.39 22.87 21.65
N ARG A 60 -4.29 22.68 20.69
CA ARG A 60 -5.35 23.65 20.37
C ARG A 60 -6.54 23.60 21.34
N GLU A 61 -6.88 22.42 21.87
CA GLU A 61 -8.04 22.25 22.77
C GLU A 61 -7.77 22.82 24.17
N ARG A 62 -6.52 22.77 24.64
CA ARG A 62 -6.11 23.37 25.93
C ARG A 62 -6.14 24.90 25.96
N ARG A 63 -6.20 25.57 24.81
CA ARG A 63 -6.35 27.05 24.77
C ARG A 63 -7.79 27.51 24.84
N LEU A 64 -8.75 26.65 24.46
CA LEU A 64 -10.17 27.00 24.48
C LEU A 64 -10.80 26.79 25.86
N HIS A 65 -10.31 25.82 26.64
CA HIS A 65 -10.79 25.56 28.02
C HIS A 65 -10.25 26.54 29.08
N GLY A 66 -9.34 27.46 28.70
CA GLY A 66 -8.74 28.45 29.62
C GLY A 66 -9.40 29.83 29.61
N ARG A 67 -10.47 30.05 28.83
CA ARG A 67 -11.15 31.35 28.70
C ARG A 67 -12.66 31.22 28.65
N SER A 68 -13.26 30.73 29.73
CA SER A 68 -14.67 31.01 30.02
C SER A 68 -14.97 30.79 31.50
N SER A 69 -14.78 31.84 32.29
CA SER A 69 -15.64 32.06 33.46
C SER A 69 -16.10 33.51 33.42
N PRO A 70 -17.35 33.78 32.99
CA PRO A 70 -18.01 35.04 33.21
C PRO A 70 -19.28 34.79 34.03
N TYR A 71 -19.14 34.22 35.22
CA TYR A 71 -20.12 34.40 36.29
C TYR A 71 -19.35 34.64 37.59
N ARG A 72 -18.97 35.91 37.76
CA ARG A 72 -18.71 36.56 39.04
C ARG A 72 -19.36 37.93 38.97
#